data_AF-A0A6I5A0U1-F1
#
_entry.id   AF-A0A6I5A0U1-F1
#
_cell.length_a   1.000
_cell.length_b   1.000
_cell.length_c   1.000
_cell.angle_alpha   90.00
_cell.angle_beta   90.00
_cell.angle_gamma   90.00
#
_symmetry.space_group_name_H-M   'P 1'
#
loop_
_entity.id
_entity.type
_entity.pdbx_description
1 polymer ?
#
loop_
_entity_poly.entity_id
_entity_poly.type
_entity_poly.pdbx_seq_one_letter_code
_entity_poly.pdbx_strand_id
1 'polypeptide(L)'
;MFIHIGEDHVIESHDVISIIDYELFSSSSIVEEMIMNQRNNQRVFESPNAEAKSIVITKDYIYFSPLSVLTLKKRANITTTLNKMEDFSDGFSE
;
A
#
# COMPACT_ATOMS: atom_id res chain seq x y z
N MET A 1 0.22 -6.27 -12.67
CA MET A 1 1.34 -7.03 -12.09
C MET A 1 0.91 -7.57 -10.74
N PHE A 2 1.63 -8.53 -10.15
CA PHE A 2 1.36 -9.01 -8.80
C PHE A 2 2.45 -8.55 -7.82
N ILE A 3 2.06 -8.25 -6.58
CA ILE A 3 2.94 -7.78 -5.52
C ILE A 3 2.86 -8.77 -4.37
N HIS A 4 3.99 -9.37 -4.01
CA HIS A 4 4.11 -10.10 -2.75
C HIS A 4 4.25 -9.11 -1.60
N ILE A 5 3.19 -8.97 -0.79
CA ILE A 5 3.12 -8.00 0.30
C ILE A 5 3.54 -8.57 1.65
N GLY A 6 3.84 -9.87 1.74
CA GLY A 6 4.28 -10.53 2.98
C GLY A 6 3.26 -11.58 3.43
N GLU A 7 3.68 -12.48 4.32
CA GLU A 7 2.82 -13.50 4.93
C GLU A 7 1.89 -14.23 3.96
N ASP A 8 2.49 -14.72 2.87
CA ASP A 8 1.80 -15.47 1.81
C ASP A 8 0.71 -14.69 1.04
N HIS A 9 0.59 -13.37 1.25
CA HIS A 9 -0.33 -12.53 0.50
C HIS A 9 0.30 -12.01 -0.79
N VAL A 10 -0.42 -12.21 -1.88
CA VAL A 10 -0.12 -11.67 -3.21
C VAL A 10 -1.35 -10.91 -3.69
N ILE A 11 -1.15 -9.65 -4.07
CA ILE A 11 -2.23 -8.78 -4.57
C ILE A 11 -1.89 -8.25 -5.96
N GLU A 12 -2.91 -7.83 -6.70
CA GLU A 12 -2.69 -7.16 -7.97
C GLU A 12 -2.29 -5.70 -7.77
N SER A 13 -1.24 -5.27 -8.47
CA SER A 13 -0.67 -3.93 -8.34
C SER A 13 -1.63 -2.80 -8.73
N HIS A 14 -2.61 -3.09 -9.60
CA HIS A 14 -3.60 -2.11 -10.04
C HIS A 14 -4.75 -1.94 -9.04
N ASP A 15 -4.96 -2.92 -8.14
CA ASP A 15 -5.94 -2.82 -7.05
C ASP A 15 -5.42 -2.02 -5.86
N VAL A 16 -4.11 -1.73 -5.80
CA VAL A 16 -3.49 -0.93 -4.75
C VAL A 16 -3.92 0.53 -4.91
N ILE A 17 -4.63 1.04 -3.90
CA ILE A 17 -5.04 2.44 -3.81
C ILE A 17 -3.95 3.24 -3.10
N SER A 18 -3.41 2.70 -2.00
CA SER A 18 -2.40 3.41 -1.21
C SER A 18 -1.49 2.43 -0.44
N ILE A 19 -0.25 2.87 -0.20
CA ILE A 19 0.71 2.20 0.68
C ILE A 19 1.20 3.25 1.68
N ILE A 20 0.88 3.04 2.96
CA ILE A 20 1.13 4.00 4.03
C ILE A 20 2.19 3.43 4.96
N ASP A 21 3.10 4.28 5.44
CA ASP A 21 4.04 3.89 6.48
C ASP A 21 3.29 3.64 7.80
N TYR A 22 3.58 2.52 8.46
CA TYR A 22 2.87 2.15 9.69
C TYR A 22 3.07 3.17 10.81
N GLU A 23 4.21 3.86 10.88
CA GLU A 23 4.45 4.87 11.93
C GLU A 23 3.49 6.06 11.79
N LEU A 24 3.12 6.41 10.56
CA LEU A 24 2.21 7.53 10.27
C LEU A 24 0.74 7.22 10.60
N PHE A 25 0.37 5.94 10.67
CA PHE A 25 -0.97 5.49 11.03
C PHE A 25 -1.43 6.07 12.37
N SER A 26 -0.55 6.01 13.38
CA SER A 26 -0.84 6.46 14.75
C SER A 26 -1.13 7.96 14.90
N SER A 27 -0.87 8.76 13.86
CA SER A 27 -1.01 10.22 13.89
C SER A 27 -2.34 10.73 13.34
N SER A 28 -3.19 9.86 12.75
CA SER A 28 -4.42 10.27 12.07
C SER A 28 -5.65 9.52 12.58
N SER A 29 -6.53 10.26 13.26
CA SER A 29 -7.84 9.74 13.72
C SER A 29 -8.74 9.27 12.56
N ILE A 30 -8.66 9.92 11.40
CA ILE A 30 -9.45 9.57 10.21
C ILE A 30 -9.02 8.22 9.66
N VAL A 31 -7.70 7.96 9.58
CA VAL A 31 -7.19 6.67 9.10
C VAL A 31 -7.52 5.57 10.10
N GLU A 32 -7.39 5.84 11.40
CA GLU A 32 -7.76 4.91 12.46
C GLU A 32 -9.24 4.51 12.38
N GLU A 33 -10.14 5.49 12.25
CA GLU A 33 -11.58 5.24 12.09
C GLU A 33 -11.88 4.41 10.84
N MET A 34 -11.25 4.75 9.70
CA MET A 34 -11.39 3.99 8.46
C MET A 34 -11.00 2.52 8.64
N ILE A 35 -9.86 2.24 9.28
CA ILE A 35 -9.40 0.86 9.51
C ILE A 35 -10.33 0.14 10.49
N MET A 36 -10.75 0.78 11.58
CA MET A 36 -11.71 0.18 12.52
C MET A 36 -13.03 -0.21 11.82
N ASN A 37 -13.55 0.65 10.95
CA ASN A 37 -14.74 0.35 10.17
C ASN A 37 -14.53 -0.85 9.24
N GLN A 38 -13.35 -0.99 8.62
CA GLN A 38 -13.05 -2.15 7.79
C GLN A 38 -12.81 -3.43 8.61
N ARG A 39 -12.29 -3.34 9.84
CA ARG A 39 -12.19 -4.49 10.76
C ARG A 39 -13.57 -5.06 11.07
N ASN A 40 -14.55 -4.20 11.35
CA ASN A 40 -15.93 -4.61 11.60
C ASN A 40 -16.55 -5.34 10.39
N ASN A 41 -16.11 -4.99 9.18
CA ASN A 41 -16.53 -5.64 7.94
C ASN A 41 -15.69 -6.85 7.54
N GLN A 42 -14.75 -7.32 8.39
CA GLN A 42 -13.83 -8.42 8.11
C GLN A 42 -12.97 -8.20 6.85
N ARG A 43 -12.60 -6.95 6.59
CA ARG A 43 -11.80 -6.53 5.42
C ARG A 43 -10.37 -6.15 5.75
N VAL A 44 -9.90 -6.51 6.93
CA VAL A 44 -8.55 -6.17 7.41
C VAL A 44 -7.80 -7.45 7.72
N PHE A 45 -6.63 -7.60 7.10
CA PHE A 45 -5.70 -8.69 7.35
C PHE A 45 -4.51 -8.15 8.15
N GLU A 46 -4.41 -8.64 9.38
CA GLU A 46 -3.32 -8.31 10.30
C GLU A 46 -2.49 -9.55 10.57
N SER A 47 -1.17 -9.38 10.55
CA SER A 47 -0.27 -10.40 11.09
C SER A 47 -0.30 -10.36 12.61
N PRO A 48 -0.63 -11.46 13.30
CA PRO A 48 -0.42 -11.56 14.73
C PRO A 48 1.06 -11.74 15.11
N ASN A 49 1.91 -12.18 14.16
CA ASN A 49 3.25 -12.68 14.43
C ASN A 49 4.37 -11.77 13.92
N ALA A 50 4.03 -10.73 13.16
CA ALA A 50 5.00 -9.81 12.58
C ALA A 50 4.58 -8.35 12.83
N GLU A 51 5.55 -7.55 13.26
CA GLU A 51 5.37 -6.11 13.38
C GLU A 51 5.20 -5.49 11.99
N ALA A 52 4.06 -4.82 11.79
CA ALA A 52 3.75 -4.16 10.54
C ALA A 52 4.67 -2.94 10.34
N LYS A 53 5.20 -2.80 9.12
CA LYS A 53 6.00 -1.64 8.69
C LYS A 53 5.27 -0.78 7.67
N SER A 54 4.21 -1.32 7.06
CA SER A 54 3.34 -0.57 6.18
C SER A 54 1.93 -1.12 6.17
N ILE A 55 1.01 -0.30 5.69
CA ILE A 55 -0.39 -0.64 5.49
C ILE A 55 -0.68 -0.51 4.00
N VAL A 56 -1.12 -1.60 3.37
CA VAL A 56 -1.51 -1.64 1.97
C VAL A 56 -3.02 -1.59 1.88
N ILE A 57 -3.55 -0.54 1.28
CA ILE A 57 -4.99 -0.35 1.06
C ILE A 57 -5.27 -0.71 -0.39
N THR A 58 -6.16 -1.67 -0.58
CA THR A 58 -6.70 -2.05 -1.89
C THR A 58 -8.17 -1.64 -2.00
N LYS A 59 -8.76 -1.86 -3.17
CA LYS A 59 -10.19 -1.63 -3.40
C LYS A 59 -11.10 -2.35 -2.40
N ASP A 60 -10.74 -3.58 -2.03
CA ASP A 60 -11.61 -4.45 -1.24
C ASP A 60 -11.10 -4.71 0.18
N TYR A 61 -9.78 -4.68 0.39
CA TYR A 61 -9.13 -5.10 1.63
C TYR A 61 -7.99 -4.18 2.07
N ILE A 62 -7.69 -4.20 3.37
CA ILE A 62 -6.53 -3.55 3.99
C ILE A 62 -5.61 -4.64 4.54
N TYR A 63 -4.31 -4.52 4.25
CA TYR A 63 -3.30 -5.47 4.70
C TYR A 63 -2.23 -4.76 5.51
N PHE A 64 -1.92 -5.30 6.70
CA PHE A 64 -0.77 -4.89 7.48
C PHE A 64 0.42 -5.73 7.05
N SER A 65 1.41 -5.08 6.45
CA SER A 65 2.55 -5.74 5.83
C SER A 65 3.81 -5.59 6.69
N PRO A 66 4.61 -6.66 6.85
CA PRO A 66 5.93 -6.58 7.50
C PRO A 66 7.00 -5.93 6.59
N LEU A 67 6.65 -5.60 5.34
CA LEU A 67 7.55 -4.98 4.38
C LEU A 67 7.41 -3.46 4.45
N SER A 68 8.52 -2.75 4.22
CA SER A 68 8.49 -1.28 4.16
C SER A 68 7.83 -0.79 2.87
N VAL A 69 7.31 0.44 2.93
CA VAL A 69 6.75 1.16 1.75
C VAL A 69 7.72 1.14 0.58
N LEU A 70 9.02 1.38 0.82
CA LEU A 70 10.05 1.36 -0.21
C LEU A 70 10.19 -0.01 -0.89
N THR A 71 10.10 -1.10 -0.12
CA THR A 71 10.18 -2.47 -0.65
C THR A 71 8.98 -2.78 -1.52
N LEU A 72 7.79 -2.45 -1.04
CA LEU A 72 6.54 -2.64 -1.78
C LEU A 72 6.50 -1.81 -3.06
N LYS A 73 6.94 -0.55 -3.00
CA LYS A 73 7.04 0.33 -4.18
C LYS A 73 7.92 -0.26 -5.28
N LYS A 74 9.08 -0.84 -4.91
CA LYS A 74 9.97 -1.54 -5.85
C LYS A 74 9.30 -2.78 -6.46
N ARG A 75 8.63 -3.60 -5.63
CA ARG A 75 7.92 -4.82 -6.10
C ARG A 75 6.69 -4.52 -6.95
N ALA A 76 6.04 -3.39 -6.70
CA ALA A 76 4.91 -2.89 -7.47
C ALA A 76 5.31 -2.34 -8.86
N ASN A 77 6.61 -2.26 -9.18
CA ASN A 77 7.13 -1.57 -10.36
C ASN A 77 6.58 -0.14 -10.53
N ILE A 78 6.19 0.51 -9.43
CA ILE A 78 5.68 1.89 -9.46
C ILE A 78 6.75 2.83 -10.05
N THR A 79 8.03 2.55 -9.81
CA THR A 79 9.15 3.30 -10.40
C THR A 79 9.13 3.27 -11.94
N THR A 80 8.74 2.17 -12.58
CA THR A 80 8.66 2.09 -14.05
C THR A 80 7.51 2.93 -14.61
N THR A 81 6.40 3.06 -13.87
CA THR A 81 5.26 3.91 -14.29
C THR A 81 5.54 5.39 -14.05
N LEU A 82 6.16 5.75 -12.92
CA LEU A 82 6.53 7.14 -12.62
C LEU A 82 7.57 7.69 -13.60
N ASN A 83 8.62 6.91 -13.91
CA ASN A 83 9.62 7.34 -14.90
C ASN A 83 8.99 7.61 -16.27
N LYS A 84 8.01 6.78 -16.67
CA LYS A 84 7.25 7.04 -17.91
C LYS A 84 6.42 8.32 -17.85
N MET A 85 5.91 8.71 -16.67
CA MET A 85 5.15 9.96 -16.52
C MET A 85 6.04 11.20 -16.56
N GLU A 86 7.26 11.13 -16.00
CA GLU A 86 8.27 12.20 -16.12
C GLU A 86 8.68 12.43 -17.58
N ASP A 87 8.83 11.35 -18.37
CA ASP A 87 9.09 11.44 -19.83
C ASP A 87 7.98 12.20 -20.59
N PHE A 88 6.73 12.20 -20.09
CA PHE A 88 5.62 12.94 -20.71
C PHE A 88 5.49 14.40 -20.23
N SER A 89 6.06 14.77 -19.08
CA SER A 89 6.01 16.16 -18.59
C SER A 89 7.06 17.06 -19.24
N ASP A 90 8.18 16.49 -19.71
CA ASP A 90 9.26 17.23 -20.37
C ASP A 90 8.91 17.69 -21.81
N GLY A 91 7.74 17.30 -22.33
CA GLY A 91 7.23 17.70 -23.65
C GLY A 91 6.30 18.90 -23.68
N PHE A 92 6.03 19.55 -22.53
CA PHE A 92 5.07 20.66 -22.42
C PHE A 92 5.69 22.01 -22.06
N SER A 93 7.02 22.13 -22.07
CA SER A 93 7.72 23.41 -21.96
C SER A 93 7.93 24.04 -23.34
N GLU A 94 6.91 24.75 -23.82
CA GLU A 94 7.07 25.88 -24.77
C GLU A 94 7.25 27.20 -24.02
#